data_AF-A0A924VAG3-F1
#
_entry.id   AF-A0A924VAG3-F1
#
_cell.length_a   1.000
_cell.length_b   1.000
_cell.length_c   1.000
_cell.angle_alpha   90.00
_cell.angle_beta   90.00
_cell.angle_gamma   90.00
#
_symmetry.space_group_name_H-M   'P 1'
#
loop_
_entity.id
_entity.type
_entity.pdbx_description
1 polymer ?
#
loop_
_entity_poly.entity_id
_entity_poly.type
_entity_poly.pdbx_seq_one_letter_code
_entity_poly.pdbx_strand_id
1 'polypeptide(L)'
;MALLKEILPEFYSNLLEKNLLQSDATETKATCGNCLRSRDKRFLYLYKPHLKCCTFYPFVPNFAVGGILDKKLPGAAVIENKIKERQFTLPLGVFPTLKFQYEFINREFEDFGNREDLLCPYYNKTEQNCGIWEFRGVVCTTYHCTSDRGKAGQARWSQLSDYLSYIEMSLAEECLVQLDFSPRDISDQLVFLNRTEWSTEETTQEILSASEFKTFWNGYTDHKEFYAKCYDHVRNLTKKEFKEIMGEQGARLSQTLV
;
A
#
# COMPACT_ATOMS: atom_id res chain seq x y z
N MET A 1 -4.33 11.94 21.92
CA MET A 1 -3.18 12.20 21.04
C MET A 1 -2.86 10.89 20.39
N ALA A 2 -2.97 10.80 19.06
CA ALA A 2 -2.62 9.58 18.33
C ALA A 2 -1.12 9.57 18.06
N LEU A 3 -0.47 8.45 18.34
CA LEU A 3 0.97 8.26 18.08
C LEU A 3 1.18 7.53 16.75
N LEU A 4 2.32 7.75 16.10
CA LEU A 4 2.63 7.08 14.84
C LEU A 4 2.56 5.55 14.94
N LYS A 5 3.01 4.97 16.06
CA LYS A 5 2.90 3.52 16.33
C LYS A 5 1.47 2.97 16.32
N GLU A 6 0.44 3.81 16.50
CA GLU A 6 -0.97 3.40 16.56
C GLU A 6 -1.61 3.30 15.17
N ILE A 7 -0.97 3.88 14.14
CA ILE A 7 -1.47 3.86 12.77
C ILE A 7 -0.66 2.96 11.83
N LEU A 8 0.46 2.42 12.32
CA LEU A 8 1.34 1.48 11.64
C LEU A 8 1.13 0.05 12.18
N PRO A 9 1.38 -0.99 11.36
CA PRO A 9 1.46 -2.36 11.84
C PRO A 9 2.40 -2.53 13.05
N GLU A 10 2.03 -3.41 13.98
CA GLU A 10 2.73 -3.60 15.25
C GLU A 10 4.22 -3.94 15.07
N PHE A 11 4.57 -4.72 14.05
CA PHE A 11 5.94 -5.16 13.81
C PHE A 11 6.92 -3.99 13.60
N TYR A 12 6.45 -2.83 13.10
CA TYR A 12 7.28 -1.63 12.99
C TYR A 12 7.81 -1.13 14.34
N SER A 13 7.15 -1.47 15.45
CA SER A 13 7.60 -1.10 16.80
C SER A 13 8.98 -1.67 17.13
N ASN A 14 9.32 -2.83 16.56
CA ASN A 14 10.60 -3.47 16.75
C ASN A 14 11.67 -2.95 15.78
N LEU A 15 11.27 -2.36 14.65
CA LEU A 15 12.19 -1.96 13.58
C LEU A 15 12.54 -0.47 13.63
N LEU A 16 11.55 0.39 13.84
CA LEU A 16 11.70 1.84 13.77
C LEU A 16 12.27 2.45 15.05
N GLU A 17 12.83 3.65 14.91
CA GLU A 17 13.38 4.39 16.04
C GLU A 17 12.27 4.89 16.98
N LYS A 18 12.54 4.86 18.29
CA LYS A 18 11.53 5.12 19.32
C LYS A 18 10.96 6.54 19.24
N ASN A 19 11.80 7.52 18.92
CA ASN A 19 11.40 8.92 18.73
C ASN A 19 10.40 9.08 17.58
N LEU A 20 10.59 8.37 16.47
CA LEU A 20 9.67 8.38 15.34
C LEU A 20 8.33 7.76 15.73
N LEU A 21 8.35 6.57 16.35
CA LEU A 21 7.14 5.86 16.79
C LEU A 21 6.30 6.63 17.84
N GLN A 22 6.97 7.42 18.69
CA GLN A 22 6.35 8.27 19.72
C GLN A 22 5.99 9.66 19.21
N SER A 23 6.19 9.92 17.92
CA SER A 23 5.85 11.21 17.36
C SER A 23 4.35 11.37 17.15
N ASP A 24 3.87 12.61 17.29
CA ASP A 24 2.44 12.94 17.17
C ASP A 24 1.97 12.78 15.72
N ALA A 25 0.99 11.92 15.53
CA ALA A 25 0.34 11.62 14.26
C ALA A 25 -1.12 12.10 14.23
N THR A 26 -1.53 12.90 15.22
CA THR A 26 -2.91 13.38 15.34
C THR A 26 -3.25 14.32 14.18
N GLU A 27 -4.35 13.98 13.50
CA GLU A 27 -5.03 14.79 12.49
C GLU A 27 -6.54 14.72 12.77
N THR A 28 -7.21 15.86 12.87
CA THR A 28 -8.62 15.96 13.30
C THR A 28 -9.53 16.57 12.24
N LYS A 29 -9.00 17.44 11.37
CA LYS A 29 -9.78 18.07 10.29
C LYS A 29 -10.12 17.10 9.16
N ALA A 30 -9.15 16.27 8.77
CA ALA A 30 -9.24 15.35 7.64
C ALA A 30 -8.99 13.90 8.08
N THR A 31 -10.05 13.25 8.58
CA THR A 31 -10.03 11.83 8.95
C THR A 31 -10.92 11.01 8.02
N CYS A 32 -10.70 9.70 7.94
CA CYS A 32 -11.52 8.81 7.12
C CYS A 32 -13.00 8.75 7.57
N GLY A 33 -13.25 8.90 8.88
CA GLY A 33 -14.59 8.99 9.45
C GLY A 33 -15.27 10.34 9.23
N ASN A 34 -14.50 11.41 8.98
CA ASN A 34 -14.99 12.77 8.80
C ASN A 34 -14.29 13.47 7.63
N CYS A 35 -14.50 12.92 6.43
CA CYS A 35 -13.78 13.32 5.22
C CYS A 35 -13.97 14.82 4.93
N LEU A 36 -12.88 15.60 5.03
CA LEU A 36 -12.93 17.04 4.75
C LEU A 36 -13.30 17.34 3.30
N ARG A 37 -12.77 16.55 2.36
CA ARG A 37 -12.98 16.69 0.91
C ARG A 37 -14.42 16.47 0.47
N SER A 38 -15.27 15.83 1.27
CA SER A 38 -16.69 15.63 0.93
C SER A 38 -17.62 16.70 1.52
N ARG A 39 -17.10 17.64 2.33
CA ARG A 39 -17.94 18.62 3.06
C ARG A 39 -17.49 20.07 2.91
N ASP A 40 -16.20 20.33 2.68
CA ASP A 40 -15.66 21.69 2.66
C ASP A 40 -15.75 22.34 1.28
N LYS A 41 -16.71 23.25 1.12
CA LYS A 41 -17.02 23.95 -0.14
C LYS A 41 -15.91 24.89 -0.63
N ARG A 42 -14.82 25.09 0.13
CA ARG A 42 -13.66 25.87 -0.34
C ARG A 42 -12.82 25.14 -1.38
N PHE A 43 -13.00 23.83 -1.48
CA PHE A 43 -12.39 23.05 -2.54
C PHE A 43 -13.07 23.28 -3.89
N LEU A 44 -12.30 23.21 -4.99
CA LEU A 44 -12.80 23.37 -6.36
C LEU A 44 -13.94 22.40 -6.69
N TYR A 45 -13.83 21.16 -6.23
CA TYR A 45 -14.89 20.15 -6.26
C TYR A 45 -14.82 19.29 -4.99
N LEU A 46 -15.96 18.65 -4.67
CA LEU A 46 -16.11 17.76 -3.53
C LEU A 46 -16.04 16.29 -3.95
N TYR A 47 -15.59 15.43 -3.03
CA TYR A 47 -15.77 13.98 -3.18
C TYR A 47 -17.19 13.58 -2.78
N LYS A 48 -17.70 12.50 -3.38
CA LYS A 48 -18.92 11.84 -2.90
C LYS A 48 -18.68 11.31 -1.47
N PRO A 49 -19.56 11.61 -0.49
CA PRO A 49 -19.36 11.21 0.91
C PRO A 49 -19.13 9.72 1.13
N HIS A 50 -19.77 8.86 0.34
CA HIS A 50 -19.63 7.40 0.45
C HIS A 50 -18.40 6.83 -0.26
N LEU A 51 -17.70 7.62 -1.09
CA LEU A 51 -16.48 7.20 -1.80
C LEU A 51 -15.21 7.77 -1.17
N LYS A 52 -15.23 9.03 -0.71
CA LYS A 52 -14.10 9.71 -0.05
C LYS A 52 -12.84 9.67 -0.94
N CYS A 53 -11.65 9.60 -0.36
CA CYS A 53 -10.42 9.35 -1.11
C CYS A 53 -10.19 7.86 -1.43
N CYS A 54 -11.17 6.97 -1.15
CA CYS A 54 -11.03 5.54 -1.35
C CYS A 54 -11.22 5.10 -2.81
N THR A 55 -11.26 6.03 -3.77
CA THR A 55 -11.19 5.74 -5.21
C THR A 55 -9.74 5.59 -5.70
N PHE A 56 -8.88 5.04 -4.85
CA PHE A 56 -7.48 4.72 -5.13
C PHE A 56 -7.25 3.28 -4.69
N TYR A 57 -6.73 2.44 -5.59
CA TYR A 57 -6.29 1.10 -5.27
C TYR A 57 -4.78 1.16 -5.00
N PRO A 58 -4.33 1.01 -3.73
CA PRO A 58 -2.91 0.96 -3.43
C PRO A 58 -2.30 -0.40 -3.80
N PHE A 59 -1.01 -0.39 -4.14
CA PHE A 59 -0.18 -1.59 -4.04
C PHE A 59 -0.09 -2.04 -2.57
N VAL A 60 -0.08 -3.35 -2.33
CA VAL A 60 0.08 -3.95 -1.01
C VAL A 60 1.27 -4.93 -1.05
N PRO A 61 2.37 -4.69 -0.33
CA PRO A 61 3.57 -5.52 -0.40
C PRO A 61 3.34 -6.92 0.19
N ASN A 62 4.14 -7.89 -0.25
CA ASN A 62 3.97 -9.32 0.08
C ASN A 62 3.83 -9.64 1.58
N PHE A 63 4.64 -9.04 2.45
CA PHE A 63 4.56 -9.23 3.90
C PHE A 63 3.28 -8.61 4.48
N ALA A 64 2.79 -7.51 3.91
CA ALA A 64 1.53 -6.88 4.32
C ALA A 64 0.34 -7.75 3.90
N VAL A 65 0.40 -8.37 2.71
CA VAL A 65 -0.57 -9.38 2.27
C VAL A 65 -0.60 -10.54 3.26
N GLY A 66 0.56 -11.07 3.65
CA GLY A 66 0.67 -12.12 4.65
C GLY A 66 0.06 -11.72 5.99
N GLY A 67 0.34 -10.50 6.48
CA GLY A 67 -0.24 -9.97 7.70
C GLY A 67 -1.76 -9.78 7.66
N ILE A 68 -2.31 -9.36 6.51
CA ILE A 68 -3.77 -9.25 6.30
C ILE A 68 -4.44 -10.62 6.41
N LEU A 69 -3.83 -11.65 5.80
CA LEU A 69 -4.34 -13.02 5.82
C LEU A 69 -4.19 -13.66 7.20
N ASP A 70 -3.03 -13.53 7.84
CA ASP A 70 -2.72 -14.06 9.18
C ASP A 70 -3.68 -13.50 10.24
N LYS A 71 -3.85 -12.18 10.27
CA LYS A 71 -4.75 -11.49 11.20
C LYS A 71 -6.23 -11.61 10.82
N LYS A 72 -6.55 -12.18 9.66
CA LYS A 72 -7.91 -12.34 9.13
C LYS A 72 -8.70 -11.02 9.14
N LEU A 73 -8.07 -9.95 8.65
CA LEU A 73 -8.73 -8.65 8.59
C LEU A 73 -9.99 -8.72 7.71
N PRO A 74 -10.96 -7.79 7.85
CA PRO A 74 -12.20 -7.83 7.07
C PRO A 74 -11.99 -7.90 5.54
N GLY A 75 -10.90 -7.33 5.02
CA GLY A 75 -10.51 -7.38 3.61
C GLY A 75 -9.76 -8.64 3.16
N ALA A 76 -9.48 -9.60 4.05
CA ALA A 76 -8.71 -10.81 3.73
C ALA A 76 -9.38 -11.65 2.64
N ALA A 77 -10.70 -11.85 2.71
CA ALA A 77 -11.45 -12.61 1.69
C ALA A 77 -11.32 -12.00 0.29
N VAL A 78 -11.19 -10.67 0.19
CA VAL A 78 -10.96 -9.99 -1.10
C VAL A 78 -9.58 -10.38 -1.66
N ILE A 79 -8.55 -10.39 -0.82
CA ILE A 79 -7.20 -10.82 -1.22
C ILE A 79 -7.20 -12.30 -1.63
N GLU A 80 -7.84 -13.18 -0.86
CA GLU A 80 -7.91 -14.60 -1.20
C GLU A 80 -8.58 -14.84 -2.57
N ASN A 81 -9.68 -14.13 -2.85
CA ASN A 81 -10.32 -14.18 -4.16
C ASN A 81 -9.39 -13.65 -5.26
N LYS A 82 -8.65 -12.55 -5.02
CA LYS A 82 -7.67 -12.03 -5.98
C LYS A 82 -6.54 -13.01 -6.27
N ILE A 83 -6.06 -13.74 -5.26
CA ILE A 83 -5.06 -14.79 -5.42
C ILE A 83 -5.60 -15.91 -6.31
N LYS A 84 -6.80 -16.40 -6.00
CA LYS A 84 -7.46 -17.46 -6.77
C LYS A 84 -7.68 -17.07 -8.24
N GLU A 85 -8.15 -15.85 -8.46
CA GLU A 85 -8.48 -15.34 -9.80
C GLU A 85 -7.27 -14.74 -10.55
N ARG A 86 -6.06 -14.78 -9.97
CA ARG A 86 -4.82 -14.23 -10.59
C ARG A 86 -4.94 -12.75 -10.97
N GLN A 87 -5.64 -11.98 -10.13
CA GLN A 87 -5.82 -10.54 -10.30
C GLN A 87 -4.58 -9.78 -9.82
N PHE A 88 -3.47 -9.92 -10.56
CA PHE A 88 -2.19 -9.23 -10.30
C PHE A 88 -1.69 -9.41 -8.87
N THR A 89 -1.82 -10.64 -8.37
CA THR A 89 -1.28 -11.11 -7.10
C THR A 89 0.06 -11.78 -7.38
N LEU A 90 1.15 -11.04 -7.25
CA LEU A 90 2.49 -11.50 -7.61
C LEU A 90 3.36 -11.68 -6.35
N PRO A 91 4.51 -12.36 -6.43
CA PRO A 91 5.42 -12.52 -5.29
C PRO A 91 5.79 -11.21 -4.58
N LEU A 92 5.95 -10.09 -5.31
CA LEU A 92 6.26 -8.79 -4.71
C LEU A 92 5.09 -8.21 -3.90
N GLY A 93 3.86 -8.57 -4.25
CA GLY A 93 2.65 -8.11 -3.57
C GLY A 93 1.40 -8.15 -4.44
N VAL A 94 0.35 -7.46 -4.01
CA VAL A 94 -0.89 -7.28 -4.77
C VAL A 94 -0.91 -5.91 -5.42
N PHE A 95 -1.03 -5.90 -6.74
CA PHE A 95 -1.01 -4.70 -7.55
C PHE A 95 -2.44 -4.31 -7.96
N PRO A 96 -2.69 -3.02 -8.22
CA PRO A 96 -3.85 -2.64 -9.00
C PRO A 96 -3.79 -3.29 -10.38
N THR A 97 -4.95 -3.70 -10.90
CA THR A 97 -5.03 -4.30 -12.25
C THR A 97 -4.61 -3.30 -13.32
N LEU A 98 -4.16 -3.77 -14.49
CA LEU A 98 -3.77 -2.87 -15.58
C LEU A 98 -4.93 -1.98 -16.05
N LYS A 99 -6.14 -2.53 -16.10
CA LYS A 99 -7.36 -1.73 -16.32
C LYS A 99 -7.50 -0.61 -15.31
N PHE A 100 -7.39 -0.90 -14.01
CA PHE A 100 -7.48 0.14 -12.98
C PHE A 100 -6.39 1.19 -13.15
N GLN A 101 -5.14 0.78 -13.41
CA GLN A 101 -4.02 1.70 -13.61
C GLN A 101 -4.27 2.63 -14.80
N TYR A 102 -4.70 2.08 -15.94
CA TYR A 102 -5.03 2.84 -17.13
C TYR A 102 -6.18 3.82 -16.89
N GLU A 103 -7.30 3.36 -16.31
CA GLU A 103 -8.46 4.20 -16.02
C GLU A 103 -8.13 5.28 -14.99
N PHE A 104 -7.34 4.95 -13.97
CA PHE A 104 -6.92 5.90 -12.96
C PHE A 104 -5.99 6.95 -13.55
N ILE A 105 -4.98 6.59 -14.34
CA ILE A 105 -4.01 7.55 -14.89
C ILE A 105 -4.66 8.48 -15.93
N ASN A 106 -5.59 7.99 -16.74
CA ASN A 106 -6.28 8.77 -17.77
C ASN A 106 -7.59 9.44 -17.29
N ARG A 107 -7.83 9.48 -15.97
CA ARG A 107 -9.02 10.11 -15.39
C ARG A 107 -8.94 11.64 -15.47
N GLU A 108 -10.09 12.29 -15.50
CA GLU A 108 -10.15 13.74 -15.28
C GLU A 108 -9.87 14.08 -13.82
N PHE A 109 -9.41 15.31 -13.54
CA PHE A 109 -9.03 15.70 -12.19
C PHE A 109 -10.18 15.57 -11.18
N GLU A 110 -11.42 15.84 -11.61
CA GLU A 110 -12.64 15.74 -10.81
C GLU A 110 -13.11 14.30 -10.53
N ASP A 111 -12.62 13.31 -11.29
CA ASP A 111 -13.04 11.91 -11.16
C ASP A 111 -12.62 11.29 -9.82
N PHE A 112 -11.47 11.74 -9.28
CA PHE A 112 -10.97 11.24 -8.02
C PHE A 112 -11.93 11.58 -6.87
N GLY A 113 -12.38 10.54 -6.16
CA GLY A 113 -13.39 10.61 -5.11
C GLY A 113 -14.83 10.73 -5.61
N ASN A 114 -15.07 10.59 -6.92
CA ASN A 114 -16.40 10.76 -7.53
C ASN A 114 -16.82 9.60 -8.45
N ARG A 115 -15.87 8.78 -8.92
CA ARG A 115 -16.10 7.58 -9.73
C ARG A 115 -16.18 6.30 -8.88
N GLU A 116 -17.31 5.58 -8.97
CA GLU A 116 -17.55 4.36 -8.19
C GLU A 116 -16.81 3.13 -8.73
N ASP A 117 -16.54 3.12 -10.03
CA ASP A 117 -15.75 2.10 -10.71
C ASP A 117 -14.26 2.16 -10.36
N LEU A 118 -13.77 3.32 -9.90
CA LEU A 118 -12.42 3.47 -9.32
C LEU A 118 -12.35 3.13 -7.82
N LEU A 119 -13.43 2.66 -7.22
CA LEU A 119 -13.45 2.38 -5.78
C LEU A 119 -12.49 1.23 -5.42
N CYS A 120 -11.65 1.46 -4.40
CA CYS A 120 -10.72 0.48 -3.88
C CYS A 120 -11.46 -0.82 -3.51
N PRO A 121 -10.98 -2.00 -3.95
CA PRO A 121 -11.63 -3.27 -3.66
C PRO A 121 -11.61 -3.62 -2.16
N TYR A 122 -10.74 -2.99 -1.37
CA TYR A 122 -10.66 -3.19 0.08
C TYR A 122 -11.56 -2.25 0.87
N TYR A 123 -12.27 -1.32 0.22
CA TYR A 123 -13.22 -0.44 0.90
C TYR A 123 -14.53 -1.18 1.20
N ASN A 124 -14.88 -1.24 2.49
CA ASN A 124 -16.15 -1.80 2.92
C ASN A 124 -17.25 -0.75 2.73
N LYS A 125 -18.12 -0.95 1.74
CA LYS A 125 -19.23 -0.03 1.43
C LYS A 125 -20.27 0.07 2.55
N THR A 126 -20.47 -1.01 3.31
CA THR A 126 -21.45 -1.06 4.41
C THR A 126 -20.96 -0.27 5.61
N GLU A 127 -19.75 -0.57 6.08
CA GLU A 127 -19.15 0.08 7.27
C GLU A 127 -18.43 1.41 6.94
N GLN A 128 -18.31 1.73 5.64
CA GLN A 128 -17.62 2.91 5.11
C GLN A 128 -16.18 3.08 5.63
N ASN A 129 -15.47 1.96 5.77
CA ASN A 129 -14.09 1.88 6.29
C ASN A 129 -13.18 1.03 5.38
N CYS A 130 -11.88 1.00 5.68
CA CYS A 130 -10.93 0.16 4.97
C CYS A 130 -10.86 -1.23 5.63
N GLY A 131 -11.13 -2.28 4.86
CA GLY A 131 -11.05 -3.66 5.34
C GLY A 131 -9.63 -4.16 5.60
N ILE A 132 -8.61 -3.44 5.13
CA ILE A 132 -7.19 -3.76 5.35
C ILE A 132 -6.47 -2.68 6.16
N TRP A 133 -7.20 -1.88 6.95
CA TRP A 133 -6.71 -0.64 7.56
C TRP A 133 -5.30 -0.76 8.15
N GLU A 134 -5.01 -1.77 8.97
CA GLU A 134 -3.71 -1.95 9.61
C GLU A 134 -2.54 -2.05 8.62
N PHE A 135 -2.74 -2.74 7.50
CA PHE A 135 -1.73 -3.01 6.47
C PHE A 135 -2.05 -2.29 5.15
N ARG A 136 -2.79 -1.18 5.21
CA ARG A 136 -3.07 -0.36 4.03
C ARG A 136 -1.76 0.23 3.52
N GLY A 137 -1.56 0.23 2.20
CA GLY A 137 -0.31 0.71 1.60
C GLY A 137 0.03 2.14 2.01
N VAL A 138 1.32 2.47 1.99
CA VAL A 138 1.88 3.74 2.48
C VAL A 138 1.10 4.98 2.04
N VAL A 139 0.69 5.06 0.77
CA VAL A 139 -0.07 6.20 0.24
C VAL A 139 -1.33 6.44 1.08
N CYS A 140 -2.10 5.41 1.41
CA CYS A 140 -3.31 5.54 2.22
C CYS A 140 -2.98 5.78 3.71
N THR A 141 -1.82 5.37 4.18
CA THR A 141 -1.37 5.57 5.56
C THR A 141 -0.96 7.01 5.83
N THR A 142 -0.34 7.68 4.85
CA THR A 142 0.23 9.03 4.98
C THR A 142 -0.59 10.12 4.28
N TYR A 143 -1.63 9.76 3.52
CA TYR A 143 -2.42 10.74 2.78
C TYR A 143 -3.35 11.57 3.68
N HIS A 144 -3.12 12.88 3.68
CA HIS A 144 -4.03 13.87 4.25
C HIS A 144 -4.25 15.01 3.25
N CYS A 145 -5.49 15.18 2.78
CA CYS A 145 -5.86 16.28 1.87
C CYS A 145 -5.57 17.68 2.46
N THR A 146 -5.55 17.79 3.79
CA THR A 146 -5.16 18.96 4.56
C THR A 146 -4.67 18.47 5.92
N SER A 147 -3.64 19.12 6.47
CA SER A 147 -3.17 18.84 7.83
C SER A 147 -3.63 19.92 8.81
N ASP A 148 -3.90 19.51 10.05
CA ASP A 148 -4.15 20.38 11.20
C ASP A 148 -3.02 21.40 11.39
N ARG A 149 -1.79 21.01 11.09
CA ARG A 149 -0.56 21.81 11.18
C ARG A 149 -0.22 22.54 9.86
N GLY A 150 -1.17 22.61 8.92
CA GLY A 150 -1.01 23.31 7.65
C GLY A 150 0.12 22.74 6.78
N LYS A 151 0.88 23.62 6.13
CA LYS A 151 1.95 23.23 5.19
C LYS A 151 3.06 22.40 5.85
N ALA A 152 3.42 22.71 7.10
CA ALA A 152 4.44 21.97 7.83
C ALA A 152 4.01 20.52 8.09
N GLY A 153 2.74 20.32 8.45
CA GLY A 153 2.19 18.97 8.62
C GLY A 153 2.11 18.20 7.30
N GLN A 154 1.69 18.85 6.20
CA GLN A 154 1.72 18.21 4.87
C GLN A 154 3.13 17.80 4.44
N ALA A 155 4.13 18.66 4.65
CA ALA A 155 5.52 18.34 4.34
C ALA A 155 6.02 17.13 5.16
N ARG A 156 5.69 17.09 6.45
CA ARG A 156 6.00 15.96 7.33
C ARG A 156 5.35 14.65 6.85
N TRP A 157 4.07 14.68 6.48
CA TRP A 157 3.38 13.50 5.93
C TRP A 157 4.00 13.04 4.61
N SER A 158 4.43 13.97 3.76
CA SER A 158 5.16 13.65 2.52
C SER A 158 6.49 12.97 2.81
N GLN A 159 7.31 13.51 3.72
CA GLN A 159 8.59 12.89 4.12
C GLN A 159 8.38 11.49 4.71
N LEU A 160 7.34 11.33 5.54
CA LEU A 160 6.99 10.03 6.09
C LEU A 160 6.55 9.06 4.99
N SER A 161 5.82 9.55 3.98
CA SER A 161 5.45 8.77 2.80
C SER A 161 6.68 8.28 2.07
N ASP A 162 7.67 9.14 1.81
CA ASP A 162 8.89 8.76 1.11
C ASP A 162 9.67 7.70 1.90
N TYR A 163 9.80 7.88 3.22
CA TYR A 163 10.49 6.92 4.09
C TYR A 163 9.77 5.57 4.16
N LEU A 164 8.46 5.57 4.41
CA LEU A 164 7.68 4.33 4.49
C LEU A 164 7.57 3.62 3.13
N SER A 165 7.51 4.35 2.02
CA SER A 165 7.51 3.75 0.67
C SER A 165 8.82 3.00 0.42
N TYR A 166 9.94 3.61 0.82
CA TYR A 166 11.25 2.97 0.73
C TYR A 166 11.32 1.72 1.63
N ILE A 167 10.84 1.79 2.88
CA ILE A 167 10.77 0.62 3.77
C ILE A 167 9.91 -0.49 3.17
N GLU A 168 8.68 -0.18 2.72
CA GLU A 168 7.76 -1.17 2.17
C GLU A 168 8.38 -1.89 0.96
N MET A 169 9.06 -1.16 0.07
CA MET A 169 9.74 -1.76 -1.08
C MET A 169 10.94 -2.61 -0.67
N SER A 170 11.84 -2.07 0.17
CA SER A 170 13.03 -2.80 0.61
C SER A 170 12.68 -4.10 1.34
N LEU A 171 11.64 -4.09 2.19
CA LEU A 171 11.18 -5.30 2.87
C LEU A 171 10.50 -6.29 1.91
N ALA A 172 9.75 -5.80 0.93
CA ALA A 172 9.12 -6.66 -0.07
C ALA A 172 10.14 -7.37 -0.95
N GLU A 173 11.17 -6.64 -1.41
CA GLU A 173 12.28 -7.18 -2.20
C GLU A 173 13.15 -8.14 -1.37
N GLU A 174 13.45 -7.80 -0.11
CA GLU A 174 14.19 -8.69 0.79
C GLU A 174 13.50 -10.05 0.94
N CYS A 175 12.16 -10.07 1.10
CA CYS A 175 11.42 -11.32 1.14
C CYS A 175 11.60 -12.16 -0.13
N LEU A 176 11.72 -11.53 -1.30
CA LEU A 176 11.96 -12.23 -2.56
C LEU A 176 13.38 -12.79 -2.61
N VAL A 177 14.38 -12.01 -2.20
CA VAL A 177 15.77 -12.47 -2.12
C VAL A 177 15.90 -13.70 -1.20
N GLN A 178 15.25 -13.66 -0.02
CA GLN A 178 15.25 -14.78 0.94
C GLN A 178 14.51 -16.04 0.44
N LEU A 179 13.67 -15.90 -0.59
CA LEU A 179 12.89 -16.98 -1.20
C LEU A 179 13.41 -17.35 -2.60
N ASP A 180 14.70 -17.08 -2.84
CA ASP A 180 15.47 -17.45 -4.04
C ASP A 180 15.01 -16.81 -5.35
N PHE A 181 14.43 -15.60 -5.28
CA PHE A 181 14.15 -14.81 -6.48
C PHE A 181 15.40 -14.06 -6.93
N SER A 182 15.67 -14.10 -8.23
CA SER A 182 16.76 -13.33 -8.81
C SER A 182 16.39 -11.85 -8.94
N PRO A 183 17.38 -10.94 -9.05
CA PRO A 183 17.11 -9.54 -9.35
C PRO A 183 16.27 -9.32 -10.62
N ARG A 184 16.34 -10.24 -11.59
CA ARG A 184 15.51 -10.20 -12.79
C ARG A 184 14.04 -10.49 -12.46
N ASP A 185 13.76 -11.51 -11.66
CA ASP A 185 12.38 -11.84 -11.25
C ASP A 185 11.73 -10.70 -10.46
N ILE A 186 12.52 -9.97 -9.67
CA ILE A 186 12.06 -8.77 -8.96
C ILE A 186 11.79 -7.63 -9.97
N SER A 187 12.75 -7.34 -10.85
CA SER A 187 12.62 -6.30 -11.88
C SER A 187 11.41 -6.51 -12.78
N ASP A 188 11.14 -7.74 -13.18
CA ASP A 188 10.01 -8.11 -14.05
C ASP A 188 8.65 -7.84 -13.38
N GLN A 189 8.58 -7.73 -12.06
CA GLN A 189 7.37 -7.36 -11.32
C GLN A 189 7.26 -5.85 -11.09
N LEU A 190 8.40 -5.16 -10.89
CA LEU A 190 8.44 -3.71 -10.67
C LEU A 190 7.89 -2.90 -11.85
N VAL A 191 7.91 -3.47 -13.06
CA VAL A 191 7.30 -2.84 -14.25
C VAL A 191 5.82 -2.51 -14.05
N PHE A 192 5.10 -3.27 -13.22
CA PHE A 192 3.67 -3.04 -12.94
C PHE A 192 3.41 -1.87 -11.98
N LEU A 193 4.41 -1.37 -11.26
CA LEU A 193 4.28 -0.17 -10.42
C LEU A 193 4.59 1.12 -11.18
N ASN A 194 5.51 1.04 -12.14
CA ASN A 194 6.04 2.20 -12.86
C ASN A 194 5.46 2.32 -14.27
N ARG A 195 4.29 1.72 -14.51
CA ARG A 195 3.74 1.62 -15.85
C ARG A 195 3.19 2.97 -16.32
N THR A 196 3.62 3.39 -17.50
CA THR A 196 3.18 4.64 -18.15
C THR A 196 2.63 4.45 -19.56
N GLU A 197 2.70 3.23 -20.09
CA GLU A 197 2.25 2.87 -21.44
C GLU A 197 1.50 1.54 -21.41
N TRP A 198 0.43 1.43 -22.21
CA TRP A 198 -0.45 0.26 -22.30
C TRP A 198 -0.77 -0.06 -23.76
N SER A 199 -0.81 -1.34 -24.11
CA SER A 199 -1.46 -1.81 -25.33
C SER A 199 -2.99 -1.73 -25.20
N THR A 200 -3.70 -1.83 -26.31
CA THR A 200 -5.17 -1.85 -26.33
C THR A 200 -5.75 -2.94 -25.43
N GLU A 201 -5.17 -4.14 -25.47
CA GLU A 201 -5.62 -5.29 -24.68
C GLU A 201 -5.47 -5.01 -23.17
N GLU A 202 -4.34 -4.41 -22.78
CA GLU A 202 -3.99 -4.15 -21.39
C GLU A 202 -4.90 -3.11 -20.72
N THR A 203 -5.49 -2.19 -21.49
CA THR A 203 -6.45 -1.20 -20.97
C THR A 203 -7.67 -1.83 -20.32
N THR A 204 -7.96 -3.10 -20.62
CA THR A 204 -9.09 -3.86 -20.07
C THR A 204 -8.66 -5.04 -19.21
N GLN A 205 -7.36 -5.25 -19.03
CA GLN A 205 -6.84 -6.45 -18.38
C GLN A 205 -6.99 -6.39 -16.86
N GLU A 206 -7.81 -7.29 -16.32
CA GLU A 206 -8.02 -7.45 -14.88
C GLU A 206 -7.30 -8.67 -14.29
N ILE A 207 -6.96 -9.65 -15.14
CA ILE A 207 -6.45 -10.96 -14.75
C ILE A 207 -5.26 -11.33 -15.63
N LEU A 208 -4.26 -12.00 -15.05
CA LEU A 208 -3.16 -12.62 -15.78
C LEU A 208 -3.56 -14.02 -16.28
N SER A 209 -3.11 -14.39 -17.48
CA SER A 209 -3.27 -15.76 -17.95
C SER A 209 -2.54 -16.74 -17.00
N ALA A 210 -2.98 -17.99 -16.96
CA ALA A 210 -2.34 -18.98 -16.08
C ALA A 210 -0.84 -19.17 -16.39
N SER A 211 -0.44 -19.06 -17.66
CA SER A 211 0.95 -19.14 -18.09
C SER A 211 1.78 -17.95 -17.62
N GLU A 212 1.32 -16.72 -17.85
CA GLU A 212 2.01 -15.50 -17.39
C GLU A 212 2.09 -15.45 -15.87
N PHE A 213 1.00 -15.78 -15.20
CA PHE A 213 0.98 -15.79 -13.75
C PHE A 213 2.03 -16.76 -13.20
N LYS A 214 2.09 -17.99 -13.73
CA LYS A 214 3.03 -19.03 -13.29
C LYS A 214 4.50 -18.60 -13.47
N THR A 215 4.85 -17.81 -14.48
CA THR A 215 6.25 -17.41 -14.72
C THR A 215 6.78 -16.52 -13.61
N PHE A 216 5.92 -15.73 -12.95
CA PHE A 216 6.36 -14.89 -11.83
C PHE A 216 6.64 -15.68 -10.57
N TRP A 217 6.02 -16.85 -10.35
CA TRP A 217 6.02 -17.48 -9.03
C TRP A 217 7.22 -18.37 -8.72
N ASN A 218 8.26 -18.42 -9.55
CA ASN A 218 9.49 -19.20 -9.30
C ASN A 218 9.22 -20.64 -8.78
N GLY A 219 8.19 -21.31 -9.32
CA GLY A 219 7.79 -22.67 -8.92
C GLY A 219 6.91 -22.79 -7.68
N TYR A 220 6.66 -21.71 -6.93
CA TYR A 220 5.70 -21.70 -5.83
C TYR A 220 4.26 -21.90 -6.35
N THR A 221 3.49 -22.74 -5.66
CA THR A 221 2.09 -23.06 -6.01
C THR A 221 1.10 -22.71 -4.92
N ASP A 222 1.53 -22.70 -3.65
CA ASP A 222 0.76 -22.14 -2.54
C ASP A 222 1.16 -20.69 -2.30
N HIS A 223 0.46 -19.77 -2.98
CA HIS A 223 0.70 -18.34 -2.88
C HIS A 223 0.34 -17.76 -1.50
N LYS A 224 -0.58 -18.40 -0.76
CA LYS A 224 -0.95 -17.93 0.59
C LYS A 224 0.16 -18.27 1.58
N GLU A 225 0.68 -19.49 1.50
CA GLU A 225 1.86 -19.90 2.27
C GLU A 225 3.08 -19.01 1.95
N PHE A 226 3.27 -18.66 0.67
CA PHE A 226 4.32 -17.71 0.28
C PHE A 226 4.21 -16.37 1.01
N TYR A 227 3.04 -15.72 0.97
CA TYR A 227 2.85 -14.45 1.67
C TYR A 227 2.98 -14.58 3.19
N ALA A 228 2.56 -15.71 3.77
CA ALA A 228 2.76 -15.99 5.19
C ALA A 228 4.26 -16.05 5.55
N LYS A 229 5.09 -16.68 4.70
CA LYS A 229 6.56 -16.69 4.88
C LYS A 229 7.16 -15.28 4.82
N CYS A 230 6.70 -14.42 3.90
CA CYS A 230 7.15 -13.03 3.85
C CYS A 230 6.79 -12.27 5.14
N TYR A 231 5.57 -12.43 5.63
CA TYR A 231 5.13 -11.81 6.88
C TYR A 231 5.92 -12.32 8.08
N ASP A 232 6.14 -13.62 8.16
CA ASP A 232 6.94 -14.27 9.20
C ASP A 232 8.40 -13.81 9.20
N HIS A 233 8.99 -13.63 8.02
CA HIS A 233 10.33 -13.09 7.90
C HIS A 233 10.39 -11.66 8.45
N VAL A 234 9.55 -10.75 7.93
CA VAL A 234 9.58 -9.32 8.30
C VAL A 234 9.27 -9.10 9.78
N ARG A 235 8.28 -9.80 10.35
CA ARG A 235 7.91 -9.59 11.76
C ARG A 235 8.98 -10.05 12.75
N ASN A 236 9.89 -10.92 12.32
CA ASN A 236 10.98 -11.47 13.13
C ASN A 236 12.34 -10.79 12.89
N LEU A 237 12.41 -9.80 12.00
CA LEU A 237 13.63 -9.03 11.77
C LEU A 237 14.10 -8.34 13.05
N THR A 238 15.40 -8.41 13.29
CA THR A 238 16.07 -7.59 14.30
C THR A 238 16.29 -6.17 13.78
N LYS A 239 16.51 -5.22 14.69
CA LYS A 239 16.92 -3.84 14.32
C LYS A 239 18.21 -3.79 13.49
N LYS A 240 19.11 -4.77 13.68
CA LYS A 240 20.37 -4.82 12.96
C LYS A 240 20.12 -5.22 11.50
N GLU A 241 19.41 -6.32 11.27
CA GLU A 241 19.05 -6.78 9.91
C GLU A 241 18.23 -5.72 9.18
N PHE A 242 17.26 -5.11 9.87
CA PHE A 242 16.50 -3.99 9.30
C PHE A 242 17.42 -2.85 8.84
N LYS A 243 18.39 -2.43 9.64
CA LYS A 243 19.34 -1.37 9.25
C LYS A 243 20.22 -1.77 8.06
N GLU A 244 20.59 -3.05 7.95
CA GLU A 244 21.34 -3.58 6.81
C GLU A 244 20.49 -3.53 5.53
N ILE A 245 19.23 -3.98 5.59
CA ILE A 245 18.26 -3.91 4.48
C ILE A 245 18.02 -2.46 4.04
N MET A 246 17.86 -1.54 4.99
CA MET A 246 17.58 -0.13 4.71
C MET A 246 18.77 0.63 4.11
N GLY A 247 20.01 0.18 4.35
CA GLY A 247 21.23 0.79 3.82
C GLY A 247 21.37 2.31 4.09
N GLU A 248 22.23 2.96 3.30
CA GLU A 248 22.49 4.41 3.43
C GLU A 248 21.27 5.26 3.05
N GLN A 249 20.50 4.81 2.06
CA GLN A 249 19.35 5.54 1.56
C GLN A 249 18.23 5.62 2.62
N GLY A 250 17.95 4.51 3.31
CA GLY A 250 17.00 4.49 4.41
C GLY A 250 17.46 5.35 5.59
N ALA A 251 18.76 5.31 5.90
CA ALA A 251 19.34 6.20 6.92
C ALA A 251 19.15 7.68 6.55
N ARG A 252 19.44 8.06 5.31
CA ARG A 252 19.26 9.43 4.79
C ARG A 252 17.81 9.89 4.87
N LEU A 253 16.85 9.06 4.44
CA LEU A 253 15.42 9.38 4.53
C LEU A 253 14.96 9.53 5.97
N SER A 254 15.42 8.67 6.89
CA SER A 254 15.05 8.78 8.32
C SER A 254 15.50 10.09 8.96
N GLN A 255 16.64 10.66 8.53
CA GLN A 255 17.14 11.94 9.04
C GLN A 255 16.23 13.13 8.68
N THR A 256 15.47 13.02 7.59
CA THR A 256 14.52 14.07 7.16
C THR A 256 13.28 14.18 8.04
N LEU A 257 13.04 13.19 8.90
CA LEU A 257 11.86 13.09 9.77
C LEU A 257 12.06 13.73 11.15
N VAL A 258 13.29 14.19 11.46
CA VAL A 258 13.69 14.79 12.74
C VAL A 258 13.64 16.30 12.68
#